data_AF-A0A212IZD4-F1
#
_entry.id   AF-A0A212IZD4-F1
#
_cell.length_a   1.000
_cell.length_b   1.000
_cell.length_c   1.000
_cell.angle_alpha   90.00
_cell.angle_beta   90.00
_cell.angle_gamma   90.00
#
_symmetry.space_group_name_H-M   'P 1'
#
loop_
_entity.id
_entity.type
_entity.pdbx_description
1 polymer ?
#
loop_
_entity_poly.entity_id
_entity_poly.type
_entity_poly.pdbx_seq_one_letter_code
_entity_poly.pdbx_strand_id
1 'polypeptide(L)'
;MKKNIIIYLLSFIGLYACTDNGDMEMAHFTISARDIVTNEFIGGGTYQILDYNNEVVATYTLSKGKTEVTDLPARNYTVVEVTPPGGYVGDEKEKKYLYFNKNSEDFVFQYINENTRALPESMKVNFYTTEGNQLLGEYNAVRVGEYYWVDQNFYHTVKWGNDFENIYPITQSVLDKYVERIRIAPSQFQLQNINDFEKSYGRYYSYPSILYMNKYGVMRDQNNQNIKGWKIPAPEDYRQLFAMCPFNTTHDGPHTRLNERDVRFALGARQGDNPLAYDIANPGGGPYKTYWFDQKNTTNKYKFNLMPGGARLNGDGPWCNGLGPTNGCYTDAKKGDIYHLFYSAYMAVQLWDDELSMGVVMLHDYVDTKDVLSYHMMNVRWCRRLSDIELGYKLYINANQTDIKKLDLDTPPPSGYKELPHGYVRGFYVQYMLNNPKSTITVSKIVDYARNVEDNYTYENRANLSVIL
;
A
#
# COMPACT_ATOMS: atom_id res chain seq x y z
N MET A 1 -7.78 -58.24 -2.64
CA MET A 1 -9.12 -58.46 -2.04
C MET A 1 -9.63 -57.14 -1.47
N LYS A 2 -10.62 -56.53 -2.14
CA LYS A 2 -11.86 -55.93 -1.59
C LYS A 2 -11.81 -55.53 -0.10
N LYS A 3 -11.89 -54.25 0.30
CA LYS A 3 -13.08 -53.36 0.47
C LYS A 3 -12.63 -52.28 1.48
N ASN A 4 -13.10 -51.04 1.60
CA ASN A 4 -14.14 -50.23 0.97
C ASN A 4 -13.86 -48.79 1.42
N ILE A 5 -13.85 -47.85 0.48
CA ILE A 5 -13.99 -46.42 0.74
C ILE A 5 -15.48 -46.18 0.99
N ILE A 6 -15.84 -45.62 2.14
CA ILE A 6 -17.21 -45.12 2.40
C ILE A 6 -17.15 -43.60 2.28
N ILE A 7 -17.76 -43.13 1.20
CA ILE A 7 -18.19 -41.76 0.95
C ILE A 7 -19.39 -41.49 1.87
N TYR A 8 -19.30 -40.49 2.75
CA TYR A 8 -20.49 -39.95 3.41
C TYR A 8 -21.09 -38.87 2.49
N LEU A 9 -22.00 -39.32 1.62
CA LEU A 9 -23.02 -38.48 0.99
C LEU A 9 -24.35 -38.90 1.64
N LEU A 10 -24.85 -38.10 2.58
CA LEU A 10 -26.20 -38.26 3.12
C LEU A 10 -26.89 -36.90 3.12
N SER A 11 -27.60 -36.67 2.02
CA SER A 11 -28.82 -35.89 1.94
C SER A 11 -29.80 -36.30 3.05
N PHE A 12 -30.14 -35.35 3.92
CA PHE A 12 -31.36 -35.42 4.71
C PHE A 12 -32.38 -34.46 4.11
N ILE A 13 -33.28 -35.04 3.31
CA ILE A 13 -34.57 -34.45 2.98
C ILE A 13 -35.41 -34.53 4.25
N GLY A 14 -35.49 -33.42 4.98
CA GLY A 14 -36.46 -33.22 6.05
C GLY A 14 -37.67 -32.49 5.49
N LEU A 15 -38.71 -33.23 5.11
CA LEU A 15 -40.07 -32.71 4.99
C LEU A 15 -40.54 -32.29 6.39
N TYR A 16 -40.34 -31.03 6.75
CA TYR A 16 -41.18 -30.38 7.75
C TYR A 16 -42.36 -29.75 7.01
N ALA A 17 -43.46 -30.49 6.96
CA ALA A 17 -44.78 -29.85 6.92
C ALA A 17 -45.03 -29.27 8.32
N CYS A 18 -44.57 -28.04 8.54
CA CYS A 18 -44.98 -27.20 9.64
C CYS A 18 -45.86 -26.11 9.04
N THR A 19 -47.14 -26.11 9.40
CA THR A 19 -48.05 -25.00 9.13
C THR A 19 -47.69 -23.85 10.06
N ASP A 20 -46.73 -23.02 9.64
CA ASP A 20 -46.58 -21.68 10.19
C ASP A 20 -47.28 -20.73 9.22
N ASN A 21 -48.29 -19.99 9.70
CA ASN A 21 -48.57 -18.67 9.15
C ASN A 21 -47.41 -17.74 9.54
N GLY A 22 -46.20 -18.07 9.05
CA GLY A 22 -44.98 -17.33 9.28
C GLY A 22 -44.85 -16.31 8.18
N ASP A 23 -44.84 -15.03 8.53
CA ASP A 23 -44.54 -13.96 7.61
C ASP A 23 -43.26 -14.30 6.84
N MET A 24 -43.35 -14.34 5.51
CA MET A 24 -42.17 -14.54 4.66
C MET A 24 -41.16 -13.46 5.01
N GLU A 25 -39.97 -13.85 5.49
CA GLU A 25 -38.92 -12.88 5.76
C GLU A 25 -38.56 -12.19 4.44
N MET A 26 -38.68 -10.86 4.42
CA MET A 26 -38.38 -10.04 3.27
C MET A 26 -36.95 -9.51 3.36
N ALA A 27 -36.28 -9.43 2.21
CA ALA A 27 -35.04 -8.70 2.08
C ALA A 27 -35.32 -7.20 2.23
N HIS A 28 -34.42 -6.49 2.91
CA HIS A 28 -34.43 -5.04 2.97
C HIS A 28 -33.00 -4.57 2.72
N PHE A 29 -32.78 -3.94 1.57
CA PHE A 29 -31.48 -3.37 1.22
C PHE A 29 -31.60 -2.18 0.29
N THR A 30 -30.55 -1.36 0.23
CA THR A 30 -30.43 -0.27 -0.74
C THR A 30 -29.50 -0.68 -1.87
N ILE A 31 -29.85 -0.29 -3.10
CA ILE A 31 -28.89 -0.21 -4.21
C ILE A 31 -28.56 1.26 -4.39
N SER A 32 -27.27 1.60 -4.42
CA SER A 32 -26.82 2.97 -4.64
C SER A 32 -25.65 3.07 -5.62
N ALA A 33 -25.63 4.17 -6.36
CA ALA A 33 -24.54 4.61 -7.22
C ALA A 33 -23.91 5.85 -6.61
N ARG A 34 -22.60 5.81 -6.37
CA ARG A 34 -21.88 6.89 -5.68
C ARG A 34 -20.60 7.28 -6.39
N ASP A 35 -20.25 8.55 -6.26
CA ASP A 35 -18.96 9.07 -6.71
C ASP A 35 -17.85 8.61 -5.75
N ILE A 36 -16.75 8.07 -6.30
CA ILE A 36 -15.66 7.50 -5.49
C ILE A 36 -14.92 8.54 -4.65
N VAL A 37 -15.01 9.83 -5.00
CA VAL A 37 -14.32 10.92 -4.31
C VAL A 37 -15.24 11.58 -3.31
N THR A 38 -16.42 12.02 -3.76
CA THR A 38 -17.34 12.80 -2.90
C THR A 38 -18.26 11.92 -2.07
N ASN A 39 -18.40 10.64 -2.42
CA ASN A 39 -19.38 9.70 -1.88
C ASN A 39 -20.84 10.17 -2.07
N GLU A 40 -21.08 11.18 -2.92
CA GLU A 40 -22.41 11.68 -3.24
C GLU A 40 -23.15 10.71 -4.18
N PHE A 41 -24.47 10.69 -4.10
CA PHE A 41 -25.31 9.87 -4.97
C PHE A 41 -25.32 10.39 -6.40
N ILE A 42 -25.15 9.48 -7.37
CA ILE A 42 -25.17 9.81 -8.80
C ILE A 42 -26.47 9.30 -9.42
N GLY A 43 -27.30 10.23 -9.90
CA GLY A 43 -28.54 9.89 -10.59
C GLY A 43 -28.30 9.25 -11.96
N GLY A 44 -29.01 8.16 -12.25
CA GLY A 44 -28.96 7.44 -13.53
C GLY A 44 -28.63 5.96 -13.36
N GLY A 45 -28.24 5.33 -14.46
CA GLY A 45 -27.89 3.91 -14.51
C GLY A 45 -29.07 2.96 -14.35
N THR A 46 -28.91 1.74 -14.85
CA THR A 46 -29.92 0.67 -14.76
C THR A 46 -29.28 -0.57 -14.16
N TYR A 47 -29.96 -1.18 -13.19
CA TYR A 47 -29.48 -2.33 -12.44
C TYR A 47 -30.54 -3.43 -12.43
N GLN A 48 -30.10 -4.66 -12.62
CA GLN A 48 -30.94 -5.86 -12.54
C GLN A 48 -30.63 -6.64 -11.27
N ILE A 49 -31.66 -7.22 -10.68
CA ILE A 49 -31.53 -8.16 -9.57
C ILE A 49 -31.80 -9.55 -10.12
N LEU A 50 -30.82 -10.43 -9.96
CA LEU A 50 -30.87 -11.81 -10.38
C LEU A 50 -31.01 -12.71 -9.15
N ASP A 51 -31.84 -13.74 -9.27
CA ASP A 51 -31.97 -14.78 -8.25
C ASP A 51 -30.85 -15.84 -8.34
N TYR A 52 -30.97 -16.90 -7.55
CA TYR A 52 -29.98 -17.99 -7.53
C TYR A 52 -29.92 -18.82 -8.83
N ASN A 53 -30.95 -18.74 -9.67
CA ASN A 53 -31.00 -19.35 -11.00
C ASN A 53 -30.47 -18.40 -12.10
N ASN A 54 -29.99 -17.21 -11.72
CA ASN A 54 -29.63 -16.11 -12.61
C ASN A 54 -30.83 -15.54 -13.41
N GLU A 55 -32.05 -15.70 -12.91
CA GLU A 55 -33.24 -15.10 -13.52
C GLU A 55 -33.43 -13.67 -13.01
N VAL A 56 -33.76 -12.74 -13.92
CA VAL A 56 -34.03 -11.35 -13.55
C VAL A 56 -35.37 -11.26 -12.83
N VAL A 57 -35.32 -10.92 -11.54
CA VAL A 57 -36.52 -10.77 -10.69
C VAL A 57 -36.94 -9.31 -10.52
N ALA A 58 -36.04 -8.36 -10.74
CA ALA A 58 -36.34 -6.93 -10.70
C ALA A 58 -35.37 -6.11 -11.56
N THR A 59 -35.79 -4.91 -11.98
CA THR A 59 -34.96 -3.93 -12.68
C THR A 59 -35.23 -2.54 -12.13
N TYR A 60 -34.16 -1.81 -11.81
CA TYR A 60 -34.21 -0.49 -11.19
C TYR A 60 -33.41 0.54 -11.99
N THR A 61 -33.95 1.75 -12.12
CA THR A 61 -33.19 2.93 -12.57
C THR A 61 -32.98 3.86 -11.39
N LEU A 62 -31.74 4.18 -11.04
CA LEU A 62 -31.43 4.97 -9.85
C LEU A 62 -31.51 6.47 -10.14
N SER A 63 -32.72 6.99 -10.42
CA SER A 63 -32.92 8.41 -10.80
C SER A 63 -32.31 9.43 -9.82
N LYS A 64 -32.26 9.10 -8.52
CA LYS A 64 -31.63 9.89 -7.45
C LYS A 64 -30.36 9.23 -6.88
N GLY A 65 -29.78 8.29 -7.62
CA GLY A 65 -28.58 7.52 -7.26
C GLY A 65 -28.78 6.48 -6.16
N LYS A 66 -30.02 6.25 -5.71
CA LYS A 66 -30.36 5.14 -4.82
C LYS A 66 -31.80 4.66 -4.98
N THR A 67 -32.05 3.41 -4.60
CA THR A 67 -33.38 2.83 -4.42
C THR A 67 -33.37 1.83 -3.28
N GLU A 68 -34.45 1.79 -2.51
CA GLU A 68 -34.68 0.80 -1.46
C GLU A 68 -35.45 -0.38 -2.06
N VAL A 69 -35.13 -1.60 -1.63
CA VAL A 69 -35.77 -2.85 -2.05
C VAL A 69 -36.31 -3.54 -0.82
N THR A 70 -37.63 -3.73 -0.74
CA THR A 70 -38.34 -4.29 0.44
C THR A 70 -39.35 -5.38 0.08
N ASP A 71 -39.58 -5.61 -1.21
CA ASP A 71 -40.62 -6.48 -1.77
C ASP A 71 -40.09 -7.81 -2.32
N LEU A 72 -38.81 -8.10 -2.08
CA LEU A 72 -38.17 -9.36 -2.45
C LEU A 72 -38.02 -10.29 -1.23
N PRO A 73 -38.28 -11.61 -1.36
CA PRO A 73 -38.05 -12.55 -0.26
C PRO A 73 -36.59 -12.61 0.17
N ALA A 74 -36.30 -12.92 1.43
CA ALA A 74 -34.94 -13.12 1.93
C ALA A 74 -34.30 -14.37 1.28
N ARG A 75 -33.23 -14.17 0.48
CA ARG A 75 -32.45 -15.21 -0.21
C ARG A 75 -31.18 -14.63 -0.85
N ASN A 76 -30.45 -15.43 -1.60
CA ASN A 76 -29.28 -14.99 -2.36
C ASN A 76 -29.71 -14.15 -3.57
N TYR A 77 -29.04 -13.02 -3.76
CA TYR A 77 -29.22 -12.17 -4.93
C TYR A 77 -27.86 -11.75 -5.50
N THR A 78 -27.88 -11.54 -6.81
CA THR A 78 -26.83 -10.85 -7.54
C THR A 78 -27.42 -9.55 -8.10
N VAL A 79 -26.76 -8.42 -7.86
CA VAL A 79 -27.12 -7.14 -8.49
C VAL A 79 -26.13 -6.85 -9.60
N VAL A 80 -26.63 -6.65 -10.82
CA VAL A 80 -25.85 -6.41 -12.03
C VAL A 80 -26.13 -5.01 -12.54
N GLU A 81 -25.08 -4.21 -12.74
CA GLU A 81 -25.14 -2.97 -13.52
C GLU A 81 -25.35 -3.33 -15.00
N VAL A 82 -26.47 -2.91 -15.57
CA VAL A 82 -26.76 -3.03 -17.01
C VAL A 82 -26.21 -1.82 -17.76
N THR A 83 -26.43 -0.62 -17.23
CA THR A 83 -25.85 0.62 -17.75
C THR A 83 -25.38 1.49 -16.58
N PRO A 84 -24.19 2.11 -16.66
CA PRO A 84 -23.74 3.05 -15.65
C PRO A 84 -24.53 4.37 -15.73
N PRO A 85 -24.46 5.23 -14.69
CA PRO A 85 -24.88 6.61 -14.81
C PRO A 85 -24.16 7.32 -15.97
N GLY A 86 -24.88 8.15 -16.74
CA GLY A 86 -24.28 8.83 -17.89
C GLY A 86 -23.15 9.77 -17.48
N GLY A 87 -22.00 9.71 -18.17
CA GLY A 87 -20.81 10.50 -17.82
C GLY A 87 -19.88 9.83 -16.80
N TYR A 88 -20.18 8.61 -16.38
CA TYR A 88 -19.47 7.90 -15.32
C TYR A 88 -19.08 6.48 -15.72
N VAL A 89 -17.97 6.01 -15.16
CA VAL A 89 -17.46 4.64 -15.32
C VAL A 89 -17.11 4.05 -13.96
N GLY A 90 -17.20 2.72 -13.82
CA GLY A 90 -16.97 2.00 -12.56
C GLY A 90 -16.53 0.56 -12.81
N ASP A 91 -15.71 0.00 -11.91
CA ASP A 91 -15.03 -1.30 -12.09
C ASP A 91 -15.95 -2.48 -11.79
N GLU A 92 -16.73 -2.37 -10.72
CA GLU A 92 -17.60 -3.46 -10.28
C GLU A 92 -18.93 -3.41 -11.02
N LYS A 93 -19.11 -4.31 -11.99
CA LYS A 93 -20.35 -4.45 -12.75
C LYS A 93 -21.36 -5.38 -12.09
N GLU A 94 -20.92 -6.22 -11.17
CA GLU A 94 -21.75 -7.19 -10.49
C GLU A 94 -21.36 -7.30 -9.01
N LYS A 95 -22.37 -7.44 -8.14
CA LYS A 95 -22.19 -7.70 -6.71
C LYS A 95 -23.09 -8.85 -6.29
N LYS A 96 -22.50 -9.84 -5.63
CA LYS A 96 -23.19 -11.03 -5.14
C LYS A 96 -23.12 -11.10 -3.63
N TYR A 97 -24.23 -11.43 -3.00
CA TYR A 97 -24.28 -11.71 -1.58
C TYR A 97 -25.03 -13.01 -1.30
N LEU A 98 -24.55 -13.71 -0.29
CA LEU A 98 -25.12 -14.94 0.20
C LEU A 98 -26.07 -14.60 1.35
N TYR A 99 -27.36 -14.85 1.11
CA TYR A 99 -28.49 -14.70 2.01
C TYR A 99 -28.74 -13.27 2.50
N PHE A 100 -29.52 -12.52 1.71
CA PHE A 100 -29.99 -11.19 2.08
C PHE A 100 -31.23 -11.27 2.97
N ASN A 101 -31.20 -10.55 4.09
CA ASN A 101 -32.32 -10.35 4.99
C ASN A 101 -32.36 -8.88 5.45
N LYS A 102 -33.18 -8.57 6.46
CA LYS A 102 -33.36 -7.20 6.97
C LYS A 102 -32.12 -6.56 7.62
N ASN A 103 -31.06 -7.32 7.88
CA ASN A 103 -29.82 -6.86 8.53
C ASN A 103 -28.62 -6.84 7.56
N SER A 104 -28.84 -7.12 6.28
CA SER A 104 -27.77 -7.21 5.29
C SER A 104 -27.27 -5.83 4.85
N GLU A 105 -26.02 -5.78 4.39
CA GLU A 105 -25.38 -4.54 3.93
C GLU A 105 -25.96 -4.02 2.60
N ASP A 106 -25.87 -2.72 2.35
CA ASP A 106 -26.30 -2.12 1.08
C ASP A 106 -25.39 -2.51 -0.11
N PHE A 107 -25.98 -2.58 -1.30
CA PHE A 107 -25.22 -2.67 -2.55
C PHE A 107 -24.76 -1.27 -2.99
N VAL A 108 -23.46 -0.99 -2.85
CA VAL A 108 -22.87 0.30 -3.23
C VAL A 108 -21.98 0.16 -4.46
N PHE A 109 -22.42 0.67 -5.61
CA PHE A 109 -21.63 0.80 -6.82
C PHE A 109 -20.87 2.13 -6.83
N GLN A 110 -19.59 2.07 -7.15
CA GLN A 110 -18.64 3.17 -7.05
C GLN A 110 -18.21 3.60 -8.46
N TYR A 111 -18.30 4.90 -8.73
CA TYR A 111 -18.08 5.50 -10.05
C TYR A 111 -17.14 6.69 -10.01
N ILE A 112 -16.44 6.91 -11.11
CA ILE A 112 -15.63 8.10 -11.36
C ILE A 112 -16.11 8.79 -12.63
N ASN A 113 -16.04 10.12 -12.66
CA ASN A 113 -16.32 10.88 -13.87
C ASN A 113 -15.38 10.46 -15.00
N GLU A 114 -15.94 10.01 -16.12
CA GLU A 114 -15.17 9.37 -17.20
C GLU A 114 -14.22 10.34 -17.91
N ASN A 115 -14.55 11.64 -17.90
CA ASN A 115 -13.82 12.69 -18.59
C ASN A 115 -12.68 13.26 -17.75
N THR A 116 -12.93 13.51 -16.45
CA THR A 116 -11.94 14.16 -15.58
C THR A 116 -11.04 13.17 -14.87
N ARG A 117 -11.59 12.02 -14.45
CA ARG A 117 -10.94 11.04 -13.57
C ARG A 117 -10.19 11.69 -12.39
N ALA A 118 -10.77 12.78 -11.89
CA ALA A 118 -10.15 13.58 -10.85
C ALA A 118 -10.16 12.80 -9.54
N LEU A 119 -8.99 12.68 -8.93
CA LEU A 119 -8.78 12.00 -7.66
C LEU A 119 -8.08 12.96 -6.70
N PRO A 120 -8.39 12.90 -5.39
CA PRO A 120 -7.77 13.78 -4.41
C PRO A 120 -6.26 13.50 -4.28
N GLU A 121 -5.47 14.55 -4.06
CA GLU A 121 -4.03 14.38 -3.77
C GLU A 121 -3.77 13.68 -2.43
N SER A 122 -4.75 13.71 -1.52
CA SER A 122 -4.68 13.03 -0.24
C SER A 122 -6.07 12.66 0.28
N MET A 123 -6.15 11.58 1.05
CA MET A 123 -7.40 11.16 1.71
C MET A 123 -7.13 10.61 3.10
N LYS A 124 -8.13 10.71 4.00
CA LYS A 124 -8.09 10.04 5.29
C LYS A 124 -8.47 8.58 5.12
N VAL A 125 -7.73 7.69 5.78
CA VAL A 125 -8.00 6.25 5.78
C VAL A 125 -7.86 5.69 7.19
N ASN A 126 -8.76 4.77 7.52
CA ASN A 126 -8.79 4.11 8.81
C ASN A 126 -8.48 2.63 8.63
N PHE A 127 -7.50 2.13 9.37
CA PHE A 127 -7.15 0.72 9.38
C PHE A 127 -8.06 -0.01 10.37
N TYR A 128 -8.85 -0.95 9.87
CA TYR A 128 -9.67 -1.86 10.67
C TYR A 128 -9.17 -3.29 10.56
N THR A 129 -9.44 -4.09 11.58
CA THR A 129 -9.44 -5.54 11.44
C THR A 129 -10.85 -6.04 11.13
N THR A 130 -10.97 -6.98 10.21
CA THR A 130 -12.21 -7.71 9.95
C THR A 130 -12.58 -8.61 11.12
N GLU A 131 -11.60 -9.08 11.90
CA GLU A 131 -11.87 -9.80 13.14
C GLU A 131 -12.34 -8.82 14.21
N GLY A 132 -13.61 -8.93 14.61
CA GLY A 132 -14.19 -8.05 15.62
C GLY A 132 -14.49 -6.63 15.15
N ASN A 133 -14.31 -6.33 13.85
CA ASN A 133 -14.65 -5.04 13.23
C ASN A 133 -14.03 -3.83 13.99
N GLN A 134 -12.80 -3.99 14.46
CA GLN A 134 -12.16 -3.02 15.36
C GLN A 134 -11.30 -2.02 14.58
N LEU A 135 -11.45 -0.72 14.88
CA LEU A 135 -10.51 0.33 14.44
C LEU A 135 -9.17 0.15 15.15
N LEU A 136 -8.09 -0.01 14.39
CA LEU A 136 -6.74 -0.13 14.94
C LEU A 136 -5.92 1.15 14.79
N GLY A 137 -6.11 1.92 13.70
CA GLY A 137 -5.40 3.18 13.52
C GLY A 137 -6.01 4.09 12.48
N GLU A 138 -5.73 5.38 12.60
CA GLU A 138 -6.18 6.43 11.70
C GLU A 138 -4.96 7.03 11.00
N TYR A 139 -5.03 7.17 9.68
CA TYR A 139 -3.91 7.56 8.84
C TYR A 139 -4.36 8.54 7.75
N ASN A 140 -3.39 9.19 7.11
CA ASN A 140 -3.61 9.81 5.82
C ASN A 140 -2.93 8.99 4.72
N ALA A 141 -3.46 9.13 3.52
CA ALA A 141 -2.88 8.62 2.31
C ALA A 141 -2.58 9.76 1.36
N VAL A 142 -1.46 9.70 0.65
CA VAL A 142 -1.03 10.68 -0.36
C VAL A 142 -0.93 10.01 -1.73
N ARG A 143 -1.34 10.73 -2.77
CA ARG A 143 -1.28 10.26 -4.15
C ARG A 143 0.09 10.54 -4.72
N VAL A 144 0.76 9.49 -5.22
CA VAL A 144 2.06 9.59 -5.90
C VAL A 144 2.03 8.77 -7.18
N GLY A 145 1.96 9.44 -8.32
CA GLY A 145 1.82 8.78 -9.61
C GLY A 145 0.53 7.97 -9.68
N GLU A 146 0.66 6.66 -9.93
CA GLU A 146 -0.46 5.73 -10.10
C GLU A 146 -0.88 5.02 -8.79
N TYR A 147 -0.52 5.59 -7.64
CA TYR A 147 -0.72 4.97 -6.32
C TYR A 147 -1.20 5.98 -5.28
N TYR A 148 -1.96 5.49 -4.30
CA TYR A 148 -2.02 6.07 -2.97
C TYR A 148 -1.06 5.33 -2.04
N TRP A 149 -0.41 6.07 -1.16
CA TRP A 149 0.48 5.55 -0.14
C TRP A 149 0.08 6.07 1.23
N VAL A 150 0.09 5.21 2.25
CA VAL A 150 0.01 5.70 3.63
C VAL A 150 1.20 6.62 3.90
N ASP A 151 0.92 7.82 4.39
CA ASP A 151 1.90 8.92 4.47
C ASP A 151 2.84 8.82 5.69
N GLN A 152 2.72 7.77 6.49
CA GLN A 152 3.56 7.50 7.64
C GLN A 152 3.62 5.99 7.92
N ASN A 153 4.61 5.56 8.72
CA ASN A 153 4.67 4.18 9.17
C ASN A 153 3.47 3.87 10.08
N PHE A 154 2.92 2.66 9.99
CA PHE A 154 1.91 2.21 10.93
C PHE A 154 2.46 2.20 12.36
N TYR A 155 1.62 2.61 13.31
CA TYR A 155 1.97 2.70 14.73
C TYR A 155 0.99 1.93 15.64
N HIS A 156 -0.05 1.34 15.05
CA HIS A 156 -1.08 0.63 15.79
C HIS A 156 -0.60 -0.74 16.30
N THR A 157 -1.11 -1.18 17.44
CA THR A 157 -0.76 -2.49 17.99
C THR A 157 -1.58 -3.60 17.36
N VAL A 158 -0.92 -4.65 16.90
CA VAL A 158 -1.53 -5.93 16.50
C VAL A 158 -1.28 -6.94 17.61
N LYS A 159 -2.35 -7.57 18.13
CA LYS A 159 -2.24 -8.51 19.27
C LYS A 159 -1.93 -9.96 18.87
N TRP A 160 -1.72 -10.21 17.58
CA TRP A 160 -1.40 -11.55 17.08
C TRP A 160 0.09 -11.86 17.26
N GLY A 161 0.44 -13.12 17.54
CA GLY A 161 1.85 -13.53 17.68
C GLY A 161 2.54 -13.04 18.95
N ASN A 162 1.98 -13.36 20.13
CA ASN A 162 2.47 -12.87 21.44
C ASN A 162 3.99 -13.04 21.70
N ASP A 163 4.72 -13.94 21.02
CA ASP A 163 6.17 -14.15 21.21
C ASP A 163 7.10 -13.28 20.32
N PHE A 164 6.59 -12.18 19.78
CA PHE A 164 7.35 -11.28 18.88
C PHE A 164 7.47 -9.85 19.43
N GLU A 165 7.25 -8.81 18.62
CA GLU A 165 7.46 -7.42 19.01
C GLU A 165 6.66 -7.02 20.26
N ASN A 166 5.56 -7.72 20.54
CA ASN A 166 4.68 -7.44 21.67
C ASN A 166 5.30 -7.79 23.04
N ILE A 167 6.14 -8.83 23.13
CA ILE A 167 6.89 -9.14 24.36
C ILE A 167 8.23 -8.41 24.44
N TYR A 168 8.68 -7.83 23.33
CA TYR A 168 9.84 -6.94 23.27
C TYR A 168 9.41 -5.53 22.85
N PRO A 169 8.57 -4.82 23.62
CA PRO A 169 8.15 -3.48 23.24
C PRO A 169 9.34 -2.52 23.18
N ILE A 170 9.20 -1.42 22.45
CA ILE A 170 10.19 -0.34 22.55
C ILE A 170 10.11 0.28 23.96
N THR A 171 11.28 0.50 24.57
CA THR A 171 11.41 1.17 25.86
C THR A 171 12.47 2.26 25.75
N GLN A 172 12.44 3.24 26.66
CA GLN A 172 13.49 4.25 26.71
C GLN A 172 14.87 3.59 26.93
N SER A 173 14.95 2.51 27.71
CA SER A 173 16.22 1.78 27.90
C SER A 173 16.76 1.15 26.62
N VAL A 174 15.88 0.58 25.77
CA VAL A 174 16.27 0.03 24.46
C VAL A 174 16.76 1.14 23.53
N LEU A 175 16.09 2.29 23.55
CA LEU A 175 16.47 3.46 22.76
C LEU A 175 17.80 4.06 23.25
N ASP A 176 17.97 4.24 24.55
CA ASP A 176 19.18 4.74 25.21
C ASP A 176 20.40 3.87 24.87
N LYS A 177 20.23 2.54 24.96
CA LYS A 177 21.24 1.56 24.57
C LYS A 177 21.68 1.77 23.11
N TYR A 178 20.75 2.04 22.20
CA TYR A 178 21.07 2.26 20.79
C TYR A 178 21.78 3.59 20.56
N VAL A 179 21.22 4.70 21.07
CA VAL A 179 21.77 6.04 20.81
C VAL A 179 23.17 6.21 21.40
N GLU A 180 23.44 5.61 22.57
CA GLU A 180 24.78 5.59 23.17
C GLU A 180 25.81 4.89 22.26
N ARG A 181 25.43 3.78 21.62
CA ARG A 181 26.31 3.02 20.70
C ARG A 181 26.71 3.83 19.47
N ILE A 182 25.80 4.65 18.97
CA ILE A 182 26.08 5.57 17.85
C ILE A 182 26.64 6.93 18.31
N ARG A 183 27.07 7.03 19.58
CA ARG A 183 27.71 8.21 20.20
C ARG A 183 26.80 9.44 20.32
N ILE A 184 25.51 9.23 20.47
CA ILE A 184 24.55 10.26 20.87
C ILE A 184 24.30 10.11 22.36
N ALA A 185 24.45 11.19 23.13
CA ALA A 185 24.18 11.13 24.56
C ALA A 185 22.69 10.85 24.79
N PRO A 186 22.30 9.86 25.60
CA PRO A 186 20.88 9.54 25.82
C PRO A 186 20.01 10.74 26.20
N SER A 187 20.56 11.71 26.94
CA SER A 187 19.89 12.96 27.32
C SER A 187 19.45 13.83 26.13
N GLN A 188 20.08 13.69 24.96
CA GLN A 188 19.72 14.43 23.74
C GLN A 188 18.50 13.84 23.01
N PHE A 189 18.13 12.60 23.34
CA PHE A 189 17.01 11.90 22.71
C PHE A 189 16.12 11.20 23.76
N GLN A 190 15.84 11.91 24.86
CA GLN A 190 14.88 11.48 25.87
C GLN A 190 13.46 11.86 25.49
N LEU A 191 12.55 10.88 25.56
CA LEU A 191 11.13 11.11 25.33
C LEU A 191 10.39 11.14 26.66
N GLN A 192 9.49 12.12 26.83
CA GLN A 192 8.59 12.15 27.99
C GLN A 192 7.64 10.96 28.00
N ASN A 193 7.25 10.50 26.81
CA ASN A 193 6.43 9.32 26.61
C ASN A 193 7.02 8.49 25.47
N ILE A 194 7.48 7.28 25.80
CA ILE A 194 8.10 6.38 24.82
C ILE A 194 7.16 6.01 23.67
N ASN A 195 5.84 6.04 23.87
CA ASN A 195 4.87 5.74 22.81
C ASN A 195 4.89 6.79 21.68
N ASP A 196 5.40 7.99 21.94
CA ASP A 196 5.55 9.01 20.90
C ASP A 196 6.65 8.64 19.88
N PHE A 197 7.57 7.73 20.25
CA PHE A 197 8.52 7.14 19.31
C PHE A 197 7.80 6.36 18.21
N GLU A 198 6.92 5.42 18.58
CA GLU A 198 6.23 4.58 17.59
C GLU A 198 5.24 5.39 16.76
N LYS A 199 4.61 6.44 17.33
CA LYS A 199 3.78 7.36 16.54
C LYS A 199 4.59 8.12 15.49
N SER A 200 5.85 8.46 15.81
CA SER A 200 6.69 9.31 14.97
C SER A 200 7.50 8.52 13.94
N TYR A 201 8.17 7.44 14.37
CA TYR A 201 9.00 6.57 13.53
C TYR A 201 8.25 5.35 13.00
N GLY A 202 7.10 5.03 13.56
CA GLY A 202 6.39 3.77 13.30
C GLY A 202 6.71 2.68 14.30
N ARG A 203 5.77 1.76 14.46
CA ARG A 203 5.98 0.48 15.13
C ARG A 203 6.74 -0.48 14.21
N TYR A 204 7.51 -1.38 14.80
CA TYR A 204 8.25 -2.43 14.10
C TYR A 204 7.47 -3.72 14.23
N TYR A 205 6.89 -4.17 13.12
CA TYR A 205 6.06 -5.36 13.08
C TYR A 205 6.91 -6.57 12.77
N SER A 206 6.66 -7.67 13.48
CA SER A 206 7.19 -8.96 13.10
C SER A 206 6.42 -9.56 11.94
N TYR A 207 7.01 -10.59 11.34
CA TYR A 207 6.38 -11.38 10.29
C TYR A 207 4.93 -11.82 10.64
N PRO A 208 4.65 -12.35 11.85
CA PRO A 208 3.28 -12.68 12.22
C PRO A 208 2.31 -11.48 12.13
N SER A 209 2.65 -10.34 12.73
CA SER A 209 1.75 -9.19 12.68
C SER A 209 1.52 -8.67 11.26
N ILE A 210 2.53 -8.76 10.39
CA ILE A 210 2.37 -8.43 8.98
C ILE A 210 1.39 -9.40 8.30
N LEU A 211 1.55 -10.70 8.51
CA LEU A 211 0.63 -11.72 7.98
C LEU A 211 -0.81 -11.50 8.50
N TYR A 212 -0.97 -11.15 9.77
CA TYR A 212 -2.26 -10.79 10.35
C TYR A 212 -2.88 -9.60 9.62
N MET A 213 -2.12 -8.50 9.45
CA MET A 213 -2.59 -7.32 8.74
C MET A 213 -2.96 -7.64 7.29
N ASN A 214 -2.15 -8.42 6.58
CA ASN A 214 -2.45 -8.78 5.18
C ASN A 214 -3.73 -9.62 5.05
N LYS A 215 -4.00 -10.50 6.03
CA LYS A 215 -5.15 -11.41 6.00
C LYS A 215 -6.45 -10.77 6.49
N TYR A 216 -6.36 -9.93 7.53
CA TYR A 216 -7.53 -9.41 8.25
C TYR A 216 -7.64 -7.89 8.24
N GLY A 217 -6.64 -7.18 7.74
CA GLY A 217 -6.63 -5.73 7.65
C GLY A 217 -7.46 -5.23 6.48
N VAL A 218 -8.28 -4.20 6.73
CA VAL A 218 -8.99 -3.45 5.70
C VAL A 218 -8.84 -1.97 5.93
N MET A 219 -8.65 -1.21 4.85
CA MET A 219 -8.70 0.24 4.89
C MET A 219 -10.11 0.72 4.63
N ARG A 220 -10.58 1.67 5.43
CA ARG A 220 -11.87 2.33 5.25
C ARG A 220 -11.70 3.81 5.03
N ASP A 221 -12.62 4.38 4.25
CA ASP A 221 -12.73 5.82 4.09
C ASP A 221 -13.36 6.48 5.34
N GLN A 222 -13.50 7.81 5.29
CA GLN A 222 -14.17 8.60 6.33
C GLN A 222 -15.66 8.28 6.53
N ASN A 223 -16.28 7.57 5.57
CA ASN A 223 -17.66 7.11 5.63
C ASN A 223 -17.77 5.65 6.12
N ASN A 224 -16.66 5.09 6.63
CA ASN A 224 -16.56 3.71 7.09
C ASN A 224 -16.84 2.67 5.98
N GLN A 225 -16.61 3.02 4.71
CA GLN A 225 -16.69 2.08 3.58
C GLN A 225 -15.33 1.46 3.32
N ASN A 226 -15.31 0.14 3.08
CA ASN A 226 -14.09 -0.57 2.71
C ASN A 226 -13.56 -0.07 1.36
N ILE A 227 -12.29 0.30 1.32
CA ILE A 227 -11.56 0.66 0.10
C ILE A 227 -10.73 -0.56 -0.32
N LYS A 228 -11.00 -1.09 -1.52
CA LYS A 228 -10.28 -2.24 -2.05
C LYS A 228 -8.85 -1.88 -2.50
N GLY A 229 -7.98 -2.89 -2.55
CA GLY A 229 -6.65 -2.78 -3.16
C GLY A 229 -5.53 -2.24 -2.25
N TRP A 230 -5.84 -1.82 -1.02
CA TRP A 230 -4.83 -1.53 -0.02
C TRP A 230 -4.14 -2.80 0.44
N LYS A 231 -2.81 -2.84 0.37
CA LYS A 231 -2.00 -3.98 0.78
C LYS A 231 -0.56 -3.56 1.11
N ILE A 232 0.19 -4.48 1.69
CA ILE A 232 1.65 -4.34 1.74
C ILE A 232 2.21 -4.21 0.31
N PRO A 233 3.14 -3.28 0.05
CA PRO A 233 3.72 -3.10 -1.28
C PRO A 233 4.61 -4.29 -1.68
N ALA A 234 4.76 -4.49 -2.98
CA ALA A 234 5.83 -5.31 -3.57
C ALA A 234 7.06 -4.45 -3.90
N PRO A 235 8.24 -5.03 -4.14
CA PRO A 235 9.45 -4.27 -4.52
C PRO A 235 9.23 -3.34 -5.72
N GLU A 236 8.50 -3.77 -6.75
CA GLU A 236 8.21 -2.97 -7.95
C GLU A 236 7.33 -1.74 -7.68
N ASP A 237 6.47 -1.78 -6.66
CA ASP A 237 5.67 -0.62 -6.24
C ASP A 237 6.61 0.48 -5.71
N TYR A 238 7.62 0.10 -4.93
CA TYR A 238 8.66 1.03 -4.46
C TYR A 238 9.57 1.50 -5.59
N ARG A 239 9.98 0.65 -6.54
CA ARG A 239 10.75 1.06 -7.72
C ARG A 239 9.99 2.15 -8.50
N GLN A 240 8.69 1.98 -8.69
CA GLN A 240 7.85 2.98 -9.32
C GLN A 240 7.75 4.27 -8.49
N LEU A 241 7.55 4.18 -7.17
CA LEU A 241 7.58 5.34 -6.26
C LEU A 241 8.92 6.09 -6.32
N PHE A 242 10.04 5.38 -6.33
CA PHE A 242 11.37 5.98 -6.40
C PHE A 242 11.60 6.66 -7.75
N ALA A 243 11.17 6.06 -8.85
CA ALA A 243 11.18 6.72 -10.16
C ALA A 243 10.22 7.93 -10.27
N MET A 244 9.35 8.19 -9.29
CA MET A 244 8.62 9.46 -9.19
C MET A 244 9.45 10.58 -8.53
N CYS A 245 10.61 10.27 -7.97
CA CYS A 245 11.51 11.26 -7.37
C CYS A 245 12.33 11.96 -8.48
N PRO A 246 12.45 13.29 -8.46
CA PRO A 246 13.25 14.02 -9.44
C PRO A 246 14.74 13.87 -9.16
N PHE A 247 15.58 13.95 -10.20
CA PHE A 247 17.03 14.05 -10.03
C PHE A 247 17.37 15.36 -9.31
N ASN A 248 17.95 15.26 -8.11
CA ASN A 248 18.27 16.42 -7.28
C ASN A 248 19.60 17.03 -7.72
N THR A 249 19.57 18.29 -8.14
CA THR A 249 20.77 19.03 -8.55
C THR A 249 21.17 20.14 -7.57
N THR A 250 20.56 20.18 -6.38
CA THR A 250 20.86 21.16 -5.33
C THR A 250 22.02 20.74 -4.44
N HIS A 251 22.20 19.42 -4.27
CA HIS A 251 23.31 18.84 -3.52
C HIS A 251 24.38 18.28 -4.45
N ASP A 252 23.97 17.50 -5.46
CA ASP A 252 24.85 16.88 -6.42
C ASP A 252 25.00 17.74 -7.68
N GLY A 253 26.11 17.54 -8.41
CA GLY A 253 26.22 18.06 -9.78
C GLY A 253 25.10 17.51 -10.68
N PRO A 254 24.80 18.16 -11.82
CA PRO A 254 23.79 17.69 -12.76
C PRO A 254 23.99 16.21 -13.12
N HIS A 255 22.97 15.40 -12.89
CA HIS A 255 23.00 13.97 -13.15
C HIS A 255 21.64 13.46 -13.61
N THR A 256 21.64 12.24 -14.16
CA THR A 256 20.43 11.54 -14.60
C THR A 256 20.41 10.09 -14.14
N ARG A 257 21.13 9.81 -13.05
CA ARG A 257 21.20 8.50 -12.40
C ARG A 257 20.54 8.65 -11.04
N LEU A 258 19.32 8.15 -10.94
CA LEU A 258 18.58 8.22 -9.67
C LEU A 258 19.38 7.51 -8.59
N ASN A 259 19.62 8.20 -7.47
CA ASN A 259 20.36 7.68 -6.34
C ASN A 259 19.55 7.83 -5.04
N GLU A 260 20.11 7.33 -3.94
CA GLU A 260 19.46 7.37 -2.62
C GLU A 260 19.06 8.79 -2.22
N ARG A 261 19.90 9.80 -2.48
CA ARG A 261 19.65 11.18 -2.05
C ARG A 261 18.46 11.78 -2.79
N ASP A 262 18.30 11.47 -4.07
CA ASP A 262 17.12 11.90 -4.84
C ASP A 262 15.83 11.40 -4.18
N VAL A 263 15.81 10.12 -3.81
CA VAL A 263 14.67 9.48 -3.17
C VAL A 263 14.45 10.03 -1.77
N ARG A 264 15.49 10.06 -0.93
CA ARG A 264 15.40 10.55 0.44
C ARG A 264 15.01 12.02 0.50
N PHE A 265 15.56 12.87 -0.36
CA PHE A 265 15.19 14.29 -0.39
C PHE A 265 13.76 14.51 -0.90
N ALA A 266 13.26 13.67 -1.80
CA ALA A 266 11.89 13.79 -2.29
C ALA A 266 10.84 13.24 -1.31
N LEU A 267 11.15 12.14 -0.62
CA LEU A 267 10.19 11.40 0.22
C LEU A 267 10.38 11.60 1.73
N GLY A 268 11.57 11.97 2.17
CA GLY A 268 11.91 12.18 3.58
C GLY A 268 11.10 13.28 4.24
N ALA A 269 10.76 13.09 5.51
CA ALA A 269 10.19 14.16 6.32
C ALA A 269 11.18 15.33 6.44
N ARG A 270 10.69 16.57 6.33
CA ARG A 270 11.53 17.75 6.62
C ARG A 270 11.65 17.92 8.12
N GLN A 271 12.67 18.68 8.52
CA GLN A 271 12.77 19.10 9.91
C GLN A 271 11.48 19.81 10.35
N GLY A 272 10.87 19.31 11.42
CA GLY A 272 9.64 19.85 12.00
C GLY A 272 8.33 19.35 11.36
N ASP A 273 8.36 18.65 10.20
CA ASP A 273 7.15 18.02 9.64
C ASP A 273 6.62 16.90 10.57
N ASN A 274 7.52 16.30 11.35
CA ASN A 274 7.24 15.31 12.38
C ASN A 274 7.97 15.74 13.69
N PRO A 275 7.38 15.58 14.89
CA PRO A 275 7.99 16.00 16.15
C PRO A 275 9.39 15.43 16.40
N LEU A 276 9.69 14.24 15.85
CA LEU A 276 11.00 13.60 15.94
C LEU A 276 11.82 13.63 14.64
N ALA A 277 11.36 14.41 13.64
CA ALA A 277 12.17 14.79 12.48
C ALA A 277 12.94 16.07 12.81
N TYR A 278 14.08 15.92 13.46
CA TYR A 278 15.00 17.02 13.71
C TYR A 278 16.43 16.53 13.69
N ASP A 279 17.34 17.41 13.27
CA ASP A 279 18.77 17.12 13.37
C ASP A 279 19.15 17.07 14.85
N ILE A 280 19.53 15.88 15.31
CA ILE A 280 20.07 15.67 16.66
C ILE A 280 21.47 16.32 16.65
N ALA A 281 21.51 17.61 16.98
CA ALA A 281 22.69 18.45 16.89
C ALA A 281 23.88 17.89 17.70
N ASN A 282 25.10 18.12 17.17
CA ASN A 282 26.34 17.90 17.91
C ASN A 282 26.99 19.25 18.27
N PRO A 283 27.12 19.61 19.57
CA PRO A 283 27.91 20.77 19.99
C PRO A 283 29.44 20.62 19.76
N GLY A 284 29.93 19.47 19.29
CA GLY A 284 31.37 19.15 19.15
C GLY A 284 31.84 18.48 17.85
N GLY A 285 31.06 18.47 16.76
CA GLY A 285 31.57 18.13 15.42
C GLY A 285 31.97 16.66 15.15
N GLY A 286 31.46 15.70 15.92
CA GLY A 286 31.64 14.25 15.66
C GLY A 286 30.89 13.74 14.41
N PRO A 287 31.23 12.52 13.92
CA PRO A 287 30.88 12.04 12.58
C PRO A 287 29.44 11.54 12.39
N TYR A 288 28.67 11.30 13.46
CA TYR A 288 27.33 10.72 13.37
C TYR A 288 26.28 11.78 13.67
N LYS A 289 25.65 12.27 12.60
CA LYS A 289 24.48 13.16 12.58
C LYS A 289 23.39 12.47 11.77
N THR A 290 22.13 12.72 12.10
CA THR A 290 21.05 12.31 11.20
C THR A 290 21.08 13.22 9.97
N TYR A 291 21.59 12.72 8.84
CA TYR A 291 21.63 13.48 7.58
C TYR A 291 20.27 13.49 6.86
N TRP A 292 19.26 12.87 7.47
CA TRP A 292 17.94 12.66 6.88
C TRP A 292 17.06 13.91 6.89
N PHE A 293 17.13 14.71 7.95
CA PHE A 293 16.23 15.85 8.17
C PHE A 293 16.82 17.18 7.71
N ASP A 294 17.63 17.14 6.65
CA ASP A 294 18.30 18.32 6.09
C ASP A 294 17.29 19.40 5.63
N GLN A 295 17.38 20.60 6.22
CA GLN A 295 16.47 21.71 5.89
C GLN A 295 16.61 22.23 4.46
N LYS A 296 17.80 22.07 3.86
CA LYS A 296 18.13 22.66 2.57
C LYS A 296 17.62 21.84 1.40
N ASN A 297 17.81 20.52 1.45
CA ASN A 297 17.64 19.62 0.32
C ASN A 297 16.39 18.75 0.45
N THR A 298 15.96 18.40 1.66
CA THR A 298 14.74 17.59 1.84
C THR A 298 13.51 18.44 1.52
N THR A 299 12.75 18.01 0.52
CA THR A 299 11.57 18.72 0.01
C THR A 299 10.27 18.13 0.53
N ASN A 300 10.25 16.85 0.91
CA ASN A 300 9.03 16.09 1.21
C ASN A 300 7.95 16.34 0.13
N LYS A 301 8.37 16.28 -1.14
CA LYS A 301 7.60 16.71 -2.34
C LYS A 301 6.17 16.17 -2.35
N TYR A 302 6.01 14.92 -1.91
CA TYR A 302 4.74 14.20 -1.93
C TYR A 302 4.06 14.11 -0.56
N LYS A 303 4.60 14.78 0.47
CA LYS A 303 4.15 14.64 1.86
C LYS A 303 4.14 13.17 2.29
N PHE A 304 5.12 12.40 1.83
CA PHE A 304 5.24 10.98 2.14
C PHE A 304 5.86 10.76 3.54
N ASN A 305 6.50 11.77 4.12
CA ASN A 305 7.03 11.76 5.49
C ASN A 305 7.83 10.47 5.83
N LEU A 306 8.76 10.09 4.95
CA LEU A 306 9.62 8.94 5.21
C LEU A 306 10.55 9.25 6.39
N MET A 307 10.58 8.34 7.35
CA MET A 307 11.43 8.40 8.54
C MET A 307 12.48 7.29 8.48
N PRO A 308 13.74 7.55 8.87
CA PRO A 308 14.79 6.55 8.93
C PRO A 308 14.66 5.66 10.17
N GLY A 309 13.65 4.78 10.19
CA GLY A 309 13.40 3.88 11.32
C GLY A 309 14.41 2.74 11.47
N GLY A 310 15.11 2.37 10.40
CA GLY A 310 15.89 1.13 10.40
C GLY A 310 15.01 -0.08 10.73
N ALA A 311 15.50 -1.00 11.56
CA ALA A 311 14.77 -2.23 11.92
C ALA A 311 15.01 -2.64 13.37
N ARG A 312 14.36 -3.72 13.83
CA ARG A 312 14.67 -4.36 15.13
C ARG A 312 15.03 -5.84 14.97
N LEU A 313 15.88 -6.32 15.87
CA LEU A 313 16.42 -7.69 15.83
C LEU A 313 15.35 -8.73 16.15
N ASN A 314 15.47 -9.88 15.48
CA ASN A 314 14.58 -11.02 15.65
C ASN A 314 15.19 -12.15 16.50
N GLY A 315 16.44 -12.00 16.92
CA GLY A 315 17.17 -12.99 17.71
C GLY A 315 18.34 -12.36 18.48
N ASP A 316 18.93 -13.15 19.35
CA ASP A 316 20.13 -12.79 20.11
C ASP A 316 21.39 -13.12 19.30
N GLY A 317 22.42 -12.29 19.39
CA GLY A 317 23.70 -12.58 18.74
C GLY A 317 24.59 -11.37 18.52
N PRO A 318 25.77 -11.57 17.91
CA PRO A 318 26.60 -10.47 17.47
C PRO A 318 25.91 -9.69 16.36
N TRP A 319 26.00 -8.37 16.44
CA TRP A 319 25.31 -7.46 15.56
C TRP A 319 26.16 -6.25 15.25
N CYS A 320 26.27 -5.91 13.96
CA CYS A 320 27.02 -4.77 13.48
C CYS A 320 26.09 -3.77 12.82
N ASN A 321 25.95 -2.59 13.43
CA ASN A 321 25.12 -1.50 12.90
C ASN A 321 25.90 -0.50 12.03
N GLY A 322 27.16 -0.78 11.68
CA GLY A 322 27.98 0.10 10.83
C GLY A 322 28.29 1.47 11.44
N LEU A 323 27.78 1.78 12.64
CA LEU A 323 27.72 3.11 13.22
C LEU A 323 28.37 3.09 14.61
N GLY A 324 29.28 4.02 14.87
CA GLY A 324 29.97 4.12 16.16
C GLY A 324 31.35 3.43 16.18
N PRO A 325 31.93 3.15 17.36
CA PRO A 325 33.21 2.45 17.49
C PRO A 325 33.18 1.02 16.91
N THR A 326 34.30 0.53 16.39
CA THR A 326 34.44 -0.86 15.89
C THR A 326 33.40 -1.23 14.82
N ASN A 327 33.13 -0.32 13.89
CA ASN A 327 32.06 -0.45 12.88
C ASN A 327 30.67 -0.73 13.47
N GLY A 328 30.44 -0.33 14.73
CA GLY A 328 29.16 -0.55 15.39
C GLY A 328 28.83 -2.00 15.72
N CYS A 329 29.87 -2.85 15.83
CA CYS A 329 29.74 -4.26 16.13
C CYS A 329 29.75 -4.53 17.64
N TYR A 330 28.70 -5.20 18.12
CA TYR A 330 28.52 -5.58 19.52
C TYR A 330 28.06 -7.04 19.64
N THR A 331 28.59 -7.77 20.61
CA THR A 331 28.32 -9.22 20.79
C THR A 331 27.13 -9.53 21.69
N ASP A 332 26.50 -8.51 22.25
CA ASP A 332 25.47 -8.60 23.29
C ASP A 332 24.08 -8.16 22.81
N ALA A 333 23.85 -8.20 21.49
CA ALA A 333 22.58 -7.79 20.93
C ALA A 333 21.48 -8.81 21.27
N LYS A 334 20.30 -8.29 21.56
CA LYS A 334 19.12 -9.04 21.99
C LYS A 334 17.98 -8.88 21.01
N LYS A 335 17.11 -9.89 20.93
CA LYS A 335 15.84 -9.78 20.22
C LYS A 335 15.10 -8.51 20.68
N GLY A 336 14.65 -7.69 19.73
CA GLY A 336 14.05 -6.38 19.98
C GLY A 336 15.05 -5.21 20.10
N ASP A 337 16.36 -5.41 20.04
CA ASP A 337 17.27 -4.26 19.94
C ASP A 337 17.09 -3.53 18.59
N ILE A 338 17.42 -2.23 18.57
CA ILE A 338 17.30 -1.36 17.40
C ILE A 338 18.51 -1.50 16.48
N TYR A 339 18.28 -1.36 15.18
CA TYR A 339 19.27 -1.32 14.13
C TYR A 339 19.10 -0.13 13.18
N HIS A 340 20.21 0.52 12.82
CA HIS A 340 20.29 1.56 11.77
C HIS A 340 19.23 2.68 11.85
N LEU A 341 18.67 2.94 13.03
CA LEU A 341 17.81 4.09 13.29
C LEU A 341 18.60 5.39 13.01
N PHE A 342 17.94 6.38 12.40
CA PHE A 342 18.52 7.64 11.90
C PHE A 342 19.44 7.51 10.68
N TYR A 343 19.73 6.29 10.24
CA TYR A 343 20.65 6.04 9.14
C TYR A 343 19.98 5.46 7.91
N SER A 344 18.99 4.59 8.10
CA SER A 344 18.35 3.88 7.01
C SER A 344 16.84 3.83 7.15
N ALA A 345 16.12 3.68 6.04
CA ALA A 345 14.70 3.36 6.05
C ALA A 345 14.51 1.93 5.51
N TYR A 346 14.05 1.03 6.38
CA TYR A 346 13.71 -0.34 6.01
C TYR A 346 12.19 -0.42 5.88
N MET A 347 11.73 -0.78 4.69
CA MET A 347 10.32 -0.80 4.34
C MET A 347 9.92 -2.24 4.03
N ALA A 348 9.01 -2.77 4.84
CA ALA A 348 8.50 -4.13 4.64
C ALA A 348 7.78 -4.24 3.27
N VAL A 349 8.04 -5.34 2.58
CA VAL A 349 7.39 -5.70 1.31
C VAL A 349 6.93 -7.14 1.32
N GLN A 350 5.93 -7.44 0.50
CA GLN A 350 5.63 -8.81 0.11
C GLN A 350 6.54 -9.22 -1.03
N LEU A 351 7.21 -10.36 -0.88
CA LEU A 351 8.01 -10.97 -1.93
C LEU A 351 7.21 -12.08 -2.59
N TRP A 352 7.30 -12.10 -3.91
CA TRP A 352 6.67 -13.14 -4.73
C TRP A 352 5.14 -13.15 -4.53
N ASP A 353 4.44 -14.01 -5.25
CA ASP A 353 3.00 -14.23 -5.03
C ASP A 353 2.75 -15.11 -3.78
N ASP A 354 3.58 -14.96 -2.74
CA ASP A 354 3.54 -15.71 -1.50
C ASP A 354 3.32 -14.77 -0.31
N GLU A 355 2.13 -14.86 0.29
CA GLU A 355 1.76 -14.08 1.48
C GLU A 355 2.64 -14.39 2.71
N LEU A 356 3.39 -15.50 2.68
CA LEU A 356 4.28 -15.91 3.75
C LEU A 356 5.73 -15.40 3.58
N SER A 357 6.06 -14.82 2.43
CA SER A 357 7.43 -14.41 2.12
C SER A 357 7.57 -12.89 2.25
N MET A 358 7.98 -12.43 3.44
CA MET A 358 8.21 -11.01 3.70
C MET A 358 9.67 -10.62 3.44
N GLY A 359 9.83 -9.54 2.70
CA GLY A 359 11.13 -8.96 2.37
C GLY A 359 11.24 -7.51 2.79
N VAL A 360 12.31 -6.89 2.33
CA VAL A 360 12.61 -5.49 2.63
C VAL A 360 13.06 -4.75 1.39
N VAL A 361 12.57 -3.52 1.24
CA VAL A 361 13.19 -2.48 0.42
C VAL A 361 13.94 -1.54 1.35
N MET A 362 15.17 -1.18 1.00
CA MET A 362 16.05 -0.39 1.88
C MET A 362 16.49 0.89 1.18
N LEU A 363 16.49 1.99 1.94
CA LEU A 363 17.29 3.18 1.62
C LEU A 363 18.41 3.28 2.64
N HIS A 364 19.65 3.19 2.17
CA HIS A 364 20.87 3.21 2.98
C HIS A 364 21.91 4.16 2.33
N ASP A 365 23.03 3.62 1.84
CA ASP A 365 24.00 4.39 1.05
C ASP A 365 23.61 4.41 -0.43
N TYR A 366 22.71 3.50 -0.80
CA TYR A 366 22.14 3.29 -2.11
C TYR A 366 20.69 2.80 -1.92
N VAL A 367 19.96 2.71 -3.02
CA VAL A 367 18.60 2.14 -3.04
C VAL A 367 18.73 0.63 -3.17
N ASP A 368 18.06 -0.17 -2.33
CA ASP A 368 18.03 -1.63 -2.51
C ASP A 368 16.59 -2.10 -2.64
N THR A 369 16.18 -2.39 -3.88
CA THR A 369 14.88 -2.99 -4.15
C THR A 369 14.99 -4.46 -4.55
N LYS A 370 16.14 -5.09 -4.35
CA LYS A 370 16.28 -6.51 -4.67
C LYS A 370 15.36 -7.34 -3.78
N ASP A 371 14.79 -8.40 -4.33
CA ASP A 371 13.99 -9.37 -3.60
C ASP A 371 14.88 -10.09 -2.56
N VAL A 372 14.80 -9.64 -1.31
CA VAL A 372 15.58 -10.17 -0.18
C VAL A 372 14.67 -10.46 1.00
N LEU A 373 14.64 -11.72 1.42
CA LEU A 373 13.93 -12.12 2.64
C LEU A 373 14.52 -11.41 3.85
N SER A 374 13.65 -10.90 4.72
CA SER A 374 14.07 -10.30 5.98
C SER A 374 13.25 -10.90 7.11
N TYR A 375 13.93 -11.27 8.18
CA TYR A 375 13.30 -11.76 9.40
C TYR A 375 13.29 -10.70 10.52
N HIS A 376 13.83 -9.50 10.26
CA HIS A 376 13.81 -8.39 11.19
C HIS A 376 12.38 -7.87 11.40
N MET A 377 12.14 -7.26 12.57
CA MET A 377 10.90 -6.51 12.77
C MET A 377 11.06 -5.16 12.06
N MET A 378 10.12 -4.79 11.21
CA MET A 378 10.27 -3.65 10.30
C MET A 378 9.07 -2.73 10.35
N ASN A 379 9.28 -1.48 9.97
CA ASN A 379 8.18 -0.57 9.75
C ASN A 379 7.36 -1.01 8.52
N VAL A 380 6.05 -0.82 8.63
CA VAL A 380 5.09 -1.21 7.60
C VAL A 380 4.33 0.03 7.15
N ARG A 381 4.16 0.14 5.83
CA ARG A 381 3.22 1.05 5.18
C ARG A 381 2.48 0.24 4.13
N TRP A 382 1.23 0.59 3.89
CA TRP A 382 0.48 0.05 2.77
C TRP A 382 0.42 1.04 1.62
N CYS A 383 0.23 0.50 0.43
CA CYS A 383 -0.12 1.28 -0.75
C CYS A 383 -1.40 0.72 -1.36
N ARG A 384 -2.05 1.53 -2.19
CA ARG A 384 -3.15 1.14 -3.06
C ARG A 384 -2.84 1.63 -4.46
N ARG A 385 -2.65 0.69 -5.37
CA ARG A 385 -2.57 1.01 -6.79
C ARG A 385 -3.93 1.54 -7.27
N LEU A 386 -3.91 2.57 -8.11
CA LEU A 386 -5.11 3.03 -8.80
C LEU A 386 -5.59 1.95 -9.78
N SER A 387 -6.91 1.72 -9.83
CA SER A 387 -7.49 0.79 -10.78
C SER A 387 -7.35 1.31 -12.22
N ASP A 388 -7.53 0.41 -13.19
CA ASP A 388 -7.55 0.79 -14.60
C ASP A 388 -8.61 1.86 -14.88
N ILE A 389 -9.78 1.80 -14.23
CA ILE A 389 -10.82 2.82 -14.35
C ILE A 389 -10.47 4.12 -13.62
N GLU A 390 -9.73 4.09 -12.54
CA GLU A 390 -9.21 5.32 -11.96
C GLU A 390 -8.17 5.99 -12.87
N LEU A 391 -7.32 5.20 -13.53
CA LEU A 391 -6.29 5.72 -14.45
C LEU A 391 -6.87 6.17 -15.80
N GLY A 392 -7.81 5.40 -16.34
CA GLY A 392 -8.38 5.59 -17.68
C GLY A 392 -7.45 5.23 -18.84
N TYR A 393 -6.36 4.53 -18.57
CA TYR A 393 -5.45 4.08 -19.62
C TYR A 393 -4.70 2.81 -19.24
N LYS A 394 -4.19 2.14 -20.27
CA LYS A 394 -3.16 1.11 -20.18
C LYS A 394 -1.90 1.56 -20.91
N LEU A 395 -0.75 1.11 -20.43
CA LEU A 395 0.55 1.40 -21.03
C LEU A 395 1.11 0.12 -21.63
N TYR A 396 1.57 0.21 -22.87
CA TYR A 396 2.13 -0.92 -23.60
C TYR A 396 3.51 -0.56 -24.15
N ILE A 397 4.50 -1.42 -23.95
CA ILE A 397 5.88 -1.20 -24.40
C ILE A 397 6.26 -2.22 -25.48
N ASN A 398 6.98 -1.78 -26.50
CA ASN A 398 7.46 -2.67 -27.56
C ASN A 398 8.64 -3.53 -27.10
N ALA A 399 8.90 -4.64 -27.80
CA ALA A 399 9.99 -5.57 -27.47
C ALA A 399 11.39 -4.90 -27.43
N ASN A 400 11.60 -3.87 -28.25
CA ASN A 400 12.87 -3.12 -28.31
C ASN A 400 13.00 -2.05 -27.21
N GLN A 401 11.97 -1.84 -26.37
CA GLN A 401 11.93 -0.82 -25.32
C GLN A 401 12.25 0.61 -25.83
N THR A 402 11.75 0.93 -27.03
CA THR A 402 11.96 2.23 -27.71
C THR A 402 10.67 3.05 -27.84
N ASP A 403 9.52 2.42 -27.58
CA ASP A 403 8.22 3.07 -27.67
C ASP A 403 7.26 2.54 -26.60
N ILE A 404 6.47 3.46 -26.02
CA ILE A 404 5.40 3.17 -25.07
C ILE A 404 4.13 3.83 -25.61
N LYS A 405 3.06 3.04 -25.70
CA LYS A 405 1.74 3.48 -26.13
C LYS A 405 0.81 3.55 -24.93
N LYS A 406 0.25 4.74 -24.69
CA LYS A 406 -0.89 4.95 -23.80
C LYS A 406 -2.17 4.73 -24.60
N LEU A 407 -2.96 3.74 -24.22
CA LEU A 407 -4.19 3.34 -24.90
C LEU A 407 -5.38 3.36 -23.93
N ASP A 408 -6.59 3.52 -24.48
CA ASP A 408 -7.83 3.39 -23.72
C ASP A 408 -8.04 1.93 -23.27
N LEU A 409 -8.82 1.73 -22.21
CA LEU A 409 -8.94 0.44 -21.51
C LEU A 409 -9.41 -0.73 -22.39
N ASP A 410 -10.29 -0.45 -23.35
CA ASP A 410 -10.86 -1.44 -24.26
C ASP A 410 -10.04 -1.63 -25.55
N THR A 411 -8.96 -0.85 -25.70
CA THR A 411 -8.08 -0.98 -26.88
C THR A 411 -7.13 -2.15 -26.68
N PRO A 412 -7.13 -3.16 -27.58
CA PRO A 412 -6.23 -4.30 -27.45
C PRO A 412 -4.75 -3.89 -27.63
N PRO A 413 -3.81 -4.62 -27.01
CA PRO A 413 -2.38 -4.37 -27.20
C PRO A 413 -1.99 -4.44 -28.68
N PRO A 414 -1.22 -3.47 -29.21
CA PRO A 414 -0.70 -3.55 -30.57
C PRO A 414 0.24 -4.74 -30.74
N SER A 415 0.31 -5.28 -31.96
CA SER A 415 1.24 -6.37 -32.27
C SER A 415 2.69 -5.96 -31.95
N GLY A 416 3.42 -6.82 -31.24
CA GLY A 416 4.80 -6.56 -30.78
C GLY A 416 4.92 -5.73 -29.50
N TYR A 417 3.80 -5.41 -28.85
CA TYR A 417 3.76 -4.74 -27.56
C TYR A 417 3.21 -5.66 -26.48
N LYS A 418 3.68 -5.47 -25.25
CA LYS A 418 3.12 -6.09 -24.04
C LYS A 418 2.82 -5.01 -23.02
N GLU A 419 1.94 -5.31 -22.06
CA GLU A 419 1.64 -4.36 -21.00
C GLU A 419 2.90 -3.99 -20.22
N LEU A 420 3.08 -2.70 -19.97
CA LEU A 420 4.24 -2.15 -19.28
C LEU A 420 4.13 -2.54 -17.79
N PRO A 421 5.04 -3.39 -17.27
CA PRO A 421 5.03 -3.75 -15.87
C PRO A 421 5.31 -2.54 -14.98
N HIS A 422 4.98 -2.66 -13.70
CA HIS A 422 5.41 -1.72 -12.67
C HIS A 422 6.92 -1.76 -12.49
N GLY A 423 7.47 -0.65 -12.01
CA GLY A 423 8.90 -0.50 -11.82
C GLY A 423 9.40 0.86 -12.30
N TYR A 424 10.71 0.93 -12.51
CA TYR A 424 11.40 2.18 -12.81
C TYR A 424 10.97 2.77 -14.16
N VAL A 425 10.83 1.97 -15.21
CA VAL A 425 10.42 2.46 -16.54
C VAL A 425 9.03 3.10 -16.46
N ARG A 426 8.08 2.46 -15.78
CA ARG A 426 6.72 2.98 -15.61
C ARG A 426 6.70 4.24 -14.76
N GLY A 427 7.43 4.27 -13.64
CA GLY A 427 7.53 5.47 -12.79
C GLY A 427 8.14 6.66 -13.53
N PHE A 428 9.23 6.46 -14.28
CA PHE A 428 9.85 7.54 -15.03
C PHE A 428 8.97 8.02 -16.19
N TYR A 429 8.25 7.11 -16.85
CA TYR A 429 7.27 7.48 -17.87
C TYR A 429 6.14 8.34 -17.28
N VAL A 430 5.60 7.94 -16.11
CA VAL A 430 4.59 8.72 -15.40
C VAL A 430 5.14 10.09 -15.01
N GLN A 431 6.32 10.16 -14.39
CA GLN A 431 6.95 11.41 -13.98
C GLN A 431 7.23 12.35 -15.15
N TYR A 432 7.92 11.85 -16.19
CA TYR A 432 8.51 12.71 -17.21
C TYR A 432 7.68 12.85 -18.48
N MET A 433 6.68 12.01 -18.73
CA MET A 433 5.82 12.13 -19.92
C MET A 433 4.37 12.39 -19.56
N LEU A 434 3.78 11.63 -18.63
CA LEU A 434 2.37 11.82 -18.27
C LEU A 434 2.16 13.09 -17.43
N ASN A 435 2.97 13.29 -16.39
CA ASN A 435 2.89 14.47 -15.53
C ASN A 435 3.55 15.71 -16.16
N ASN A 436 4.29 15.53 -17.26
CA ASN A 436 4.88 16.62 -18.03
C ASN A 436 4.64 16.43 -19.54
N PRO A 437 3.44 16.78 -20.05
CA PRO A 437 3.08 16.59 -21.46
C PRO A 437 3.94 17.36 -22.47
N LYS A 438 4.74 18.32 -22.00
CA LYS A 438 5.65 19.13 -22.83
C LYS A 438 7.09 18.58 -22.85
N SER A 439 7.32 17.43 -22.22
CA SER A 439 8.64 16.82 -22.14
C SER A 439 9.18 16.45 -23.51
N THR A 440 10.48 16.68 -23.69
CA THR A 440 11.24 16.26 -24.88
C THR A 440 11.98 14.94 -24.65
N ILE A 441 11.79 14.31 -23.48
CA ILE A 441 12.43 13.04 -23.11
C ILE A 441 11.79 11.92 -23.94
N THR A 442 12.62 11.09 -24.57
CA THR A 442 12.17 9.93 -25.34
C THR A 442 11.98 8.70 -24.44
N VAL A 443 11.22 7.71 -24.92
CA VAL A 443 11.07 6.42 -24.22
C VAL A 443 12.42 5.72 -24.05
N SER A 444 13.29 5.74 -25.07
CA SER A 444 14.65 5.20 -24.93
C SER A 444 15.42 5.88 -23.80
N LYS A 445 15.27 7.20 -23.63
CA LYS A 445 15.92 7.93 -22.53
C LYS A 445 15.34 7.58 -21.16
N ILE A 446 14.04 7.30 -21.07
CA ILE A 446 13.41 6.76 -19.85
C ILE A 446 13.95 5.38 -19.50
N VAL A 447 14.10 4.50 -20.49
CA VAL A 447 14.69 3.17 -20.30
C VAL A 447 16.14 3.27 -19.89
N ASP A 448 16.90 4.22 -20.45
CA ASP A 448 18.26 4.52 -20.02
C ASP A 448 18.30 4.97 -18.56
N TYR A 449 17.38 5.86 -18.12
CA TYR A 449 17.30 6.26 -16.71
C TYR A 449 17.04 5.06 -15.80
N ALA A 450 16.07 4.21 -16.14
CA ALA A 450 15.76 2.99 -15.39
C ALA A 450 16.97 2.05 -15.28
N ARG A 451 17.74 1.88 -16.36
CA ARG A 451 18.94 1.02 -16.39
C ARG A 451 20.15 1.60 -15.64
N ASN A 452 20.10 2.86 -15.21
CA ASN A 452 21.22 3.54 -14.56
C ASN A 452 20.90 4.02 -13.13
N VAL A 453 19.74 3.65 -12.59
CA VAL A 453 19.42 3.82 -11.16
C VAL A 453 20.50 3.15 -10.31
N GLU A 454 20.94 3.84 -9.26
CA GLU A 454 21.87 3.32 -8.25
C GLU A 454 21.13 2.40 -7.27
N ASP A 455 20.68 1.27 -7.83
CA ASP A 455 19.96 0.21 -7.13
C ASP A 455 20.59 -1.15 -7.38
N ASN A 456 20.69 -1.98 -6.35
CA ASN A 456 21.15 -3.36 -6.46
C ASN A 456 20.32 -4.20 -7.44
N TYR A 457 19.00 -4.05 -7.45
CA TYR A 457 18.15 -4.73 -8.44
C TYR A 457 18.51 -4.32 -9.87
N THR A 458 18.71 -3.02 -10.10
CA THR A 458 19.12 -2.48 -11.39
C THR A 458 20.52 -2.94 -11.76
N TYR A 459 21.47 -2.98 -10.82
CA TYR A 459 22.83 -3.44 -11.06
C TYR A 459 22.87 -4.88 -11.61
N GLU A 460 22.03 -5.76 -11.06
CA GLU A 460 21.94 -7.16 -11.49
C GLU A 460 21.23 -7.33 -12.85
N ASN A 461 20.32 -6.42 -13.20
CA ASN A 461 19.43 -6.59 -14.35
C ASN A 461 19.69 -5.62 -15.51
N ARG A 462 20.51 -4.57 -15.35
CA ARG A 462 20.71 -3.50 -16.35
C ARG A 462 21.22 -4.01 -17.71
N ALA A 463 22.01 -5.09 -17.73
CA ALA A 463 22.51 -5.71 -18.94
C ALA A 463 21.52 -6.68 -19.59
N ASN A 464 20.45 -7.08 -18.89
CA ASN A 464 19.44 -7.99 -19.41
C ASN A 464 18.35 -7.21 -20.15
N LEU A 465 18.34 -7.29 -21.48
CA LEU A 465 17.38 -6.60 -22.34
C LEU A 465 15.99 -7.26 -22.36
N SER A 466 15.84 -8.48 -21.83
CA SER A 466 14.52 -9.12 -21.71
C SER A 466 13.72 -8.59 -20.51
N VAL A 467 14.42 -8.02 -19.52
CA VAL A 467 13.83 -7.37 -18.34
C VAL A 467 13.48 -5.92 -18.69
N ILE A 468 12.27 -5.53 -18.30
CA ILE A 468 11.83 -4.13 -18.23
C ILE A 468 11.90 -3.76 -16.75
N LEU A 469 12.75 -2.79 -16.43
CA LEU A 469 13.10 -2.40 -15.06
C LEU A 469 12.04 -1.52 -14.39
#